data_AF-A0A6G3TJ98-F1
#
_entry.id   AF-A0A6G3TJ98-F1
#
_cell.length_a   1.000
_cell.length_b   1.000
_cell.length_c   1.000
_cell.angle_alpha   90.00
_cell.angle_beta   90.00
_cell.angle_gamma   90.00
#
_symmetry.space_group_name_H-M   'P 1'
#
loop_
_entity.id
_entity.type
_entity.pdbx_description
1 polymer ?
#
loop_
_entity_poly.entity_id
_entity_poly.type
_entity_poly.pdbx_seq_one_letter_code
_entity_poly.pdbx_strand_id
1 'polypeptide(L)'
;HYYRRGSAASALGPDVLDDERLGGAALLHLTGVTPALSPSCRALVERALRTPPARRTHAVSFDVNHRPALWPPDTAAEVLRDLADRADIAFVGLDEAQDLWGAGLAAPD
;
A
#
# COMPACT_ATOMS: atom_id res chain seq x y z
N HIS A 1 17.17 -13.83 3.14
CA HIS A 1 15.96 -14.52 3.60
C HIS A 1 15.04 -13.55 4.33
N TYR A 2 13.82 -13.33 3.83
CA TYR A 2 12.79 -12.53 4.51
C TYR A 2 11.95 -13.45 5.41
N TYR A 3 12.34 -13.61 6.69
CA TYR A 3 11.57 -14.38 7.67
C TYR A 3 10.41 -13.55 8.22
N ARG A 4 9.32 -13.41 7.45
CA ARG A 4 8.11 -12.67 7.88
C ARG A 4 6.80 -13.44 7.73
N ARG A 5 6.86 -14.64 7.11
CA ARG A 5 5.71 -15.53 6.94
C ARG A 5 5.21 -16.00 8.31
N GLY A 6 3.96 -15.70 8.64
CA GLY A 6 3.34 -16.06 9.91
C GLY A 6 3.71 -15.17 11.10
N SER A 7 4.25 -13.96 10.84
CA SER A 7 4.44 -12.95 11.89
C SER A 7 3.13 -12.29 12.32
N ALA A 8 3.11 -11.66 13.50
CA ALA A 8 1.95 -10.89 13.95
C ALA A 8 1.53 -9.80 12.94
N ALA A 9 2.51 -9.16 12.28
CA ALA A 9 2.25 -8.18 11.24
C ALA A 9 1.53 -8.78 10.02
N SER A 10 1.81 -10.04 9.65
CA SER A 10 1.11 -10.71 8.55
C SER A 10 -0.34 -11.12 8.87
N ALA A 11 -0.75 -11.01 10.14
CA ALA A 11 -2.11 -11.30 10.59
C ALA A 11 -3.02 -10.07 10.62
N LEU A 12 -2.51 -8.87 10.29
CA LEU A 12 -3.35 -7.69 10.12
C LEU A 12 -4.41 -7.94 9.05
N GLY A 13 -5.60 -7.39 9.28
CA GLY A 13 -6.76 -7.53 8.40
C GLY A 13 -7.63 -6.28 8.43
N PRO A 14 -8.67 -6.23 7.58
CA PRO A 14 -9.49 -5.03 7.40
C PRO A 14 -10.15 -4.51 8.68
N ASP A 15 -10.44 -5.40 9.63
CA ASP A 15 -11.09 -5.07 10.92
C ASP A 15 -10.28 -4.05 11.75
N VAL A 16 -8.97 -3.92 11.49
CA VAL A 16 -8.15 -2.86 12.09
C VAL A 16 -8.70 -1.47 11.78
N LEU A 17 -9.32 -1.27 10.62
CA LEU A 17 -9.90 0.01 10.21
C LEU A 17 -11.19 0.37 10.98
N ASP A 18 -11.79 -0.58 11.70
CA ASP A 18 -12.97 -0.37 12.56
C ASP A 18 -12.58 0.00 14.00
N ASP A 19 -11.28 0.02 14.33
CA ASP A 19 -10.80 0.41 15.67
C ASP A 19 -11.06 1.91 15.90
N GLU A 20 -11.84 2.24 16.94
CA GLU A 20 -12.19 3.61 17.30
C GLU A 20 -10.95 4.49 17.56
N ARG A 21 -9.82 3.90 17.96
CA ARG A 21 -8.57 4.64 18.16
C ARG A 21 -8.02 5.21 16.86
N LEU A 22 -8.37 4.63 15.72
CA LEU A 22 -8.05 5.25 14.44
C LEU A 22 -8.83 6.54 14.28
N GLY A 23 -10.12 6.60 14.64
CA GLY A 23 -11.04 7.72 14.33
C GLY A 23 -10.60 9.15 14.70
N GLY A 24 -9.58 9.31 15.54
CA GLY A 24 -8.97 10.61 15.86
C GLY A 24 -7.73 10.98 15.03
N ALA A 25 -7.25 10.09 14.16
CA ALA A 25 -6.09 10.38 13.31
C ALA A 25 -6.47 11.35 12.19
N ALA A 26 -5.49 12.08 11.65
CA ALA A 26 -5.69 12.89 10.45
C ALA A 26 -5.28 12.14 9.17
N LEU A 27 -4.32 11.20 9.31
CA LEU A 27 -3.66 10.53 8.20
C LEU A 27 -3.40 9.07 8.55
N LEU A 28 -3.79 8.17 7.65
CA LEU A 28 -3.39 6.77 7.65
C LEU A 28 -2.28 6.59 6.60
N HIS A 29 -1.08 6.22 7.04
CA HIS A 29 0.04 5.93 6.14
C HIS A 29 0.17 4.42 5.92
N LEU A 30 0.17 4.00 4.66
CA LEU A 30 0.32 2.62 4.23
C LEU A 30 1.48 2.51 3.24
N THR A 31 2.07 1.31 3.13
CA THR A 31 3.15 1.06 2.17
C THR A 31 2.88 -0.20 1.35
N GLY A 32 3.51 -0.33 0.18
CA GLY A 32 3.42 -1.52 -0.66
C GLY A 32 4.07 -2.78 -0.08
N VAL A 33 4.72 -2.69 1.09
CA VAL A 33 5.13 -3.88 1.85
C VAL A 33 3.91 -4.58 2.46
N THR A 34 3.00 -3.84 3.08
CA THR A 34 1.83 -4.39 3.79
C THR A 34 0.98 -5.32 2.93
N PRO A 35 0.52 -4.94 1.71
CA PRO A 35 -0.29 -5.83 0.88
C PRO A 35 0.47 -7.07 0.38
N ALA A 36 1.80 -7.09 0.46
CA ALA A 36 2.64 -8.22 0.08
C ALA A 36 2.82 -9.25 1.22
N LEU A 37 2.44 -8.91 2.46
CA LEU A 37 2.68 -9.80 3.62
C LEU A 37 1.72 -10.98 3.68
N SER A 38 0.45 -10.79 3.31
CA SER A 38 -0.59 -11.81 3.32
C SER A 38 -1.87 -11.35 2.59
N PRO A 39 -2.79 -12.27 2.24
CA PRO A 39 -4.09 -11.90 1.68
C PRO A 39 -4.94 -11.00 2.59
N SER A 40 -4.85 -11.15 3.92
CA SER A 40 -5.60 -10.29 4.86
C SER A 40 -5.02 -8.88 4.91
N CYS A 41 -3.69 -8.75 4.86
CA CYS A 41 -3.04 -7.44 4.76
C CYS A 41 -3.34 -6.77 3.41
N ARG A 42 -3.43 -7.54 2.32
CA ARG A 42 -3.89 -7.05 1.02
C ARG A 42 -5.30 -6.47 1.12
N ALA A 43 -6.25 -7.23 1.69
CA ALA A 43 -7.62 -6.79 1.87
C ALA A 43 -7.73 -5.55 2.77
N LEU A 44 -6.89 -5.44 3.80
CA LEU A 44 -6.81 -4.25 4.67
C LEU A 44 -6.47 -3.00 3.85
N VAL A 45 -5.39 -3.06 3.07
CA VAL A 45 -4.91 -1.92 2.27
C VAL A 45 -5.91 -1.57 1.17
N GLU A 46 -6.50 -2.58 0.53
CA GLU A 46 -7.58 -2.38 -0.44
C GLU A 46 -8.81 -1.74 0.19
N ARG A 47 -9.25 -2.16 1.38
CA ARG A 47 -10.42 -1.55 2.05
C ARG A 47 -10.16 -0.07 2.37
N ALA A 48 -8.98 0.25 2.88
CA ALA A 48 -8.59 1.64 3.17
C ALA A 48 -8.63 2.52 1.91
N LEU A 49 -8.00 2.06 0.82
CA LEU A 49 -7.85 2.84 -0.41
C LEU A 49 -9.09 2.80 -1.33
N ARG A 50 -9.92 1.76 -1.29
CA ARG A 50 -11.14 1.67 -2.11
C ARG A 50 -12.35 2.35 -1.48
N THR A 51 -12.33 2.58 -0.17
CA THR A 51 -13.35 3.44 0.48
C THR A 51 -13.25 4.84 -0.13
N PRO A 52 -14.33 5.44 -0.67
CA PRO A 52 -14.25 6.78 -1.26
C PRO A 52 -13.79 7.83 -0.24
N PRO A 53 -12.96 8.83 -0.60
CA PRO A 53 -12.45 9.85 0.32
C PRO A 53 -13.53 10.52 1.18
N ALA A 54 -14.69 10.84 0.58
CA ALA A 54 -15.84 11.44 1.28
C ALA A 54 -16.46 10.57 2.39
N ARG A 55 -16.10 9.28 2.46
CA ARG A 55 -16.56 8.33 3.49
C ARG A 55 -15.44 7.94 4.48
N ARG A 56 -14.24 8.50 4.32
CA ARG A 56 -13.12 8.25 5.21
C ARG A 56 -13.11 9.30 6.32
N THR A 57 -12.72 8.89 7.52
CA THR A 57 -12.42 9.77 8.64
C THR A 57 -10.98 10.33 8.60
N HIS A 58 -10.17 9.85 7.64
CA HIS A 58 -8.73 10.13 7.50
C HIS A 58 -8.37 10.34 6.03
N ALA A 59 -7.35 11.15 5.77
CA ALA A 59 -6.62 11.04 4.51
C ALA A 59 -5.78 9.75 4.50
N VAL A 60 -5.51 9.21 3.32
CA VAL A 60 -4.66 8.02 3.13
C VAL A 60 -3.45 8.40 2.32
N SER A 61 -2.26 8.23 2.89
CA SER A 61 -1.01 8.27 2.13
C SER A 61 -0.50 6.87 1.83
N PHE A 62 0.05 6.69 0.64
CA PHE A 62 0.57 5.40 0.18
C PHE A 62 1.97 5.56 -0.40
N ASP A 63 2.94 4.86 0.20
CA ASP A 63 4.31 4.74 -0.32
C ASP A 63 4.48 3.39 -1.05
N VAL A 64 4.81 3.42 -2.34
CA VAL A 64 4.92 2.23 -3.18
C VAL A 64 5.88 1.20 -2.58
N ASN A 65 7.06 1.62 -2.08
CA ASN A 65 8.00 0.81 -1.29
C ASN A 65 8.07 -0.68 -1.69
N HIS A 66 8.27 -0.91 -2.97
CA HIS A 66 8.33 -2.19 -3.62
C HIS A 66 9.53 -2.99 -3.11
N ARG A 67 9.22 -4.19 -2.61
CA ARG A 67 10.20 -5.19 -2.19
C ARG A 67 10.01 -6.43 -3.05
N PRO A 68 10.76 -6.59 -4.15
CA PRO A 68 10.56 -7.69 -5.10
C PRO A 68 10.46 -9.08 -4.45
N ALA A 69 11.25 -9.32 -3.41
CA ALA A 69 11.27 -10.59 -2.67
C ALA A 69 9.96 -10.94 -1.93
N LEU A 70 9.02 -10.01 -1.79
CA LEU A 70 7.73 -10.21 -1.12
C LEU A 70 6.57 -10.43 -2.10
N TRP A 71 6.76 -10.10 -3.37
CA TRP A 71 5.70 -10.15 -4.38
C TRP A 71 5.82 -11.40 -5.23
N PRO A 72 4.71 -12.03 -5.62
CA PRO A 72 4.70 -12.98 -6.72
C PRO A 72 5.23 -12.32 -8.00
N PRO A 73 5.94 -13.06 -8.87
CA PRO A 73 6.43 -12.54 -10.15
C PRO A 73 5.32 -11.82 -10.92
N ASP A 74 5.66 -10.68 -11.52
CA ASP A 74 4.80 -9.90 -12.42
C ASP A 74 3.47 -9.37 -11.85
N THR A 75 3.27 -9.43 -10.52
CA THR A 75 2.03 -8.93 -9.89
C THR A 75 2.15 -7.52 -9.31
N ALA A 76 3.34 -7.14 -8.82
CA ALA A 76 3.54 -5.93 -8.05
C ALA A 76 3.17 -4.65 -8.83
N ALA A 77 3.54 -4.57 -10.11
CA ALA A 77 3.38 -3.38 -10.93
C ALA A 77 1.91 -2.93 -11.05
N GLU A 78 1.03 -3.84 -11.49
CA GLU A 78 -0.41 -3.57 -11.63
C GLU A 78 -1.03 -3.23 -10.28
N VAL A 79 -0.71 -4.06 -9.29
CA VAL A 79 -1.29 -3.99 -7.97
C VAL A 79 -0.92 -2.68 -7.24
N LEU A 80 0.35 -2.30 -7.27
CA LEU A 80 0.84 -1.09 -6.61
C LEU A 80 0.36 0.17 -7.35
N ARG A 81 0.20 0.12 -8.67
CA ARG A 81 -0.39 1.24 -9.45
C ARG A 81 -1.84 1.49 -9.03
N ASP A 82 -2.69 0.45 -8.99
CA ASP A 82 -4.09 0.55 -8.56
C ASP A 82 -4.22 1.12 -7.15
N LEU A 83 -3.34 0.74 -6.23
CA LEU A 83 -3.34 1.28 -4.87
C LEU A 83 -2.89 2.74 -4.83
N ALA A 84 -1.79 3.08 -5.51
CA ALA A 84 -1.25 4.44 -5.53
C ALA A 84 -2.23 5.43 -6.16
N ASP A 85 -2.95 5.05 -7.22
CA ASP A 85 -3.96 5.88 -7.89
C ASP A 85 -5.17 6.23 -7.00
N ARG A 86 -5.38 5.49 -5.90
CA ARG A 86 -6.51 5.68 -4.98
C ARG A 86 -6.13 6.43 -3.70
N ALA A 87 -4.84 6.67 -3.50
CA ALA A 87 -4.32 7.37 -2.34
C ALA A 87 -4.56 8.89 -2.48
N ASP A 88 -4.80 9.56 -1.36
CA ASP A 88 -4.90 11.02 -1.34
C ASP A 88 -3.50 11.65 -1.54
N ILE A 89 -2.45 10.94 -1.08
CA ILE A 89 -1.04 11.30 -1.27
C ILE A 89 -0.28 10.03 -1.66
N ALA A 90 0.41 10.04 -2.79
CA ALA A 90 1.25 8.92 -3.22
C ALA A 90 2.73 9.29 -3.19
N PHE A 91 3.57 8.36 -2.71
CA PHE A 91 5.02 8.43 -2.76
C PHE A 91 5.57 7.27 -3.58
N VAL A 92 6.52 7.56 -4.45
CA VAL A 92 7.26 6.57 -5.22
C VAL A 92 8.66 7.11 -5.53
N GLY A 93 9.68 6.28 -5.41
CA GLY A 93 11.03 6.64 -5.87
C GLY A 93 11.10 6.60 -7.39
N LEU A 94 11.94 7.44 -8.02
CA LEU A 94 12.06 7.43 -9.49
C LEU A 94 12.53 6.07 -10.02
N ASP A 95 13.61 5.51 -9.44
CA ASP A 95 14.15 4.20 -9.84
C ASP A 95 13.10 3.09 -9.65
N GLU A 96 12.35 3.14 -8.55
CA GLU A 96 11.26 2.19 -8.27
C GLU A 96 10.10 2.32 -9.27
N ALA A 97 9.72 3.54 -9.63
CA ALA A 97 8.71 3.80 -10.65
C ALA A 97 9.17 3.29 -12.02
N GLN A 98 10.45 3.49 -12.36
CA GLN A 98 11.05 3.02 -13.60
C GLN A 98 11.07 1.49 -13.68
N ASP A 99 11.44 0.83 -12.58
CA ASP A 99 11.46 -0.63 -12.47
C ASP A 99 10.06 -1.24 -12.59
N LEU A 100 9.04 -0.59 -12.01
CA LEU A 100 7.66 -1.11 -11.99
C LEU A 100 6.85 -0.76 -13.23
N TRP A 101 7.00 0.47 -13.74
CA TRP A 101 6.08 1.08 -14.70
C TRP A 101 6.76 1.62 -15.96
N GLY A 102 8.09 1.56 -16.04
CA GLY A 102 8.84 1.77 -17.28
C GLY A 102 10.02 2.73 -17.14
N ALA A 103 11.17 2.33 -17.67
CA ALA A 103 12.44 3.08 -17.61
C ALA A 103 12.43 4.48 -18.26
N GLY A 104 11.40 4.81 -19.05
CA GLY A 104 11.23 6.11 -19.66
C GLY A 104 10.62 7.19 -18.74
N LEU A 105 10.20 6.82 -17.52
CA LEU A 105 9.68 7.79 -16.54
C LEU A 105 10.79 8.75 -16.09
N ALA A 106 10.44 10.02 -15.97
CA ALA A 106 11.32 11.07 -15.48
C ALA A 106 10.64 11.81 -14.32
N ALA A 107 11.44 12.36 -13.41
CA ALA A 107 10.92 13.28 -12.40
C ALA A 107 10.40 14.56 -13.10
N PRO A 108 9.33 15.18 -12.57
CA PRO A 108 8.91 16.49 -13.04
C PRO A 108 10.02 17.52 -12.80
N ASP A 109 10.13 18.49 -13.72
CA ASP A 109 11.09 19.61 -13.67
C ASP A 109 10.86 20.56 -12.48
#